data_AF-A0A7C6M3I7-F1
#
_entry.id   AF-A0A7C6M3I7-F1
#
_cell.length_a   1.000
_cell.length_b   1.000
_cell.length_c   1.000
_cell.angle_alpha   90.00
_cell.angle_beta   90.00
_cell.angle_gamma   90.00
#
_symmetry.space_group_name_H-M   'P 1'
#
loop_
_entity.id
_entity.type
_entity.pdbx_description
1 polymer ?
#
loop_
_entity_poly.entity_id
_entity_poly.type
_entity_poly.pdbx_seq_one_letter_code
_entity_poly.pdbx_strand_id
1 'polypeptide(L)'
;MKTNKINVTGISTLLVCCLIWVWASCSNEVDFGEQYKKTVYIVNSNELLYLGEHSFDADNNAIAISVYCASSQPITQDLKVRLKIDRHALDSLNTLQLLADPDYRPRVMLPKDNYRLEGEQYVTIKAGEQYGILYVPFDFSNLDPLIPYALPISLVSNNADYDISHKLKSIVYQIEMINDYSGEYNGSSRTSPTAILGVQPTLKAISANQVRMTIHNLLDDEKAILTNFMLLTIANDNSVAIAPWGIADVEDLGGSTYNPITQTFELNYQYIDSSAKRHTVTTVIRNIDAPPTEEDEL
;
A
#
# COMPACT_ATOMS: atom_id res chain seq x y z
N MET A 1 -66.71 69.33 33.29
CA MET A 1 -66.92 68.21 34.24
C MET A 1 -66.50 66.92 33.53
N LYS A 2 -65.37 66.33 33.93
CA LYS A 2 -64.86 65.05 33.39
C LYS A 2 -65.33 63.93 34.31
N THR A 3 -65.87 62.86 33.74
CA THR A 3 -66.07 61.57 34.41
C THR A 3 -65.29 60.51 33.65
N ASN A 4 -64.37 59.87 34.37
CA ASN A 4 -63.64 58.68 33.93
C ASN A 4 -64.55 57.44 34.06
N LYS A 5 -64.41 56.49 33.13
CA LYS A 5 -64.67 55.08 33.36
C LYS A 5 -63.44 54.29 32.95
N ILE A 6 -62.95 53.48 33.89
CA ILE A 6 -61.85 52.53 33.73
C ILE A 6 -62.46 51.23 33.20
N ASN A 7 -61.91 50.67 32.12
CA ASN A 7 -62.27 49.35 31.64
C ASN A 7 -61.12 48.35 31.79
N VAL A 8 -61.48 47.22 32.37
CA VAL A 8 -60.67 46.07 32.78
C VAL A 8 -60.26 45.27 31.56
N THR A 9 -59.02 45.40 31.10
CA THR A 9 -58.45 44.62 29.97
C THR A 9 -56.96 44.30 30.20
N GLY A 10 -56.55 44.11 31.46
CA GLY A 10 -55.13 43.92 31.82
C GLY A 10 -54.73 42.52 32.31
N ILE A 11 -55.68 41.64 32.64
CA ILE A 11 -55.36 40.45 33.45
C ILE A 11 -55.40 39.13 32.66
N SER A 12 -56.09 39.09 31.52
CA SER A 12 -56.17 37.87 30.70
C SER A 12 -54.94 37.62 29.82
N THR A 13 -54.15 38.65 29.50
CA THR A 13 -53.05 38.57 28.53
C THR A 13 -51.69 38.23 29.18
N LEU A 14 -51.57 38.40 30.50
CA LEU A 14 -50.32 38.12 31.23
C LEU A 14 -50.16 36.63 31.58
N LEU A 15 -51.28 35.90 31.75
CA LEU A 15 -51.25 34.47 32.10
C LEU A 15 -50.92 33.57 30.89
N VAL A 16 -51.28 34.00 29.67
CA VAL A 16 -51.04 33.23 28.44
C VAL A 16 -49.59 33.38 27.95
N CYS A 17 -48.94 34.53 28.21
CA CYS A 17 -47.54 34.72 27.84
C CYS A 17 -46.54 33.94 28.72
N CYS A 18 -46.89 33.62 29.98
CA CYS A 18 -46.01 32.83 30.86
C CYS A 18 -46.03 31.32 30.59
N LEU A 19 -47.06 30.78 29.91
CA LEU A 19 -47.17 29.34 29.62
C LEU A 19 -46.45 28.90 28.34
N ILE A 20 -46.08 29.83 27.46
CA ILE A 20 -45.39 29.53 26.19
C ILE A 20 -43.87 29.37 26.38
N TRP A 21 -43.34 29.76 27.54
CA TRP A 21 -41.89 29.65 27.84
C TRP A 21 -41.45 28.32 28.45
N VAL A 22 -42.39 27.40 28.74
CA VAL A 22 -42.06 26.11 29.38
C VAL A 22 -41.79 24.98 28.35
N TRP A 23 -41.88 25.27 27.05
CA TRP A 23 -41.60 24.30 25.98
C TRP A 23 -40.24 24.49 25.28
N ALA A 24 -39.37 25.36 25.81
CA ALA A 24 -38.05 25.63 25.25
C ALA A 24 -36.90 25.02 26.08
N SER A 25 -37.13 23.88 26.75
CA SER A 25 -36.06 23.18 27.46
C SER A 25 -36.27 21.68 27.40
N CYS A 26 -35.77 21.06 26.34
CA CYS A 26 -35.28 19.69 26.31
C CYS A 26 -34.54 19.47 24.98
N SER A 27 -33.32 20.01 24.85
CA SER A 27 -32.33 19.29 24.05
C SER A 27 -31.67 18.28 24.99
N ASN A 28 -31.97 16.99 24.82
CA ASN A 28 -31.31 15.92 25.57
C ASN A 28 -29.90 15.62 25.03
N GLU A 29 -29.36 16.49 24.17
CA GLU A 29 -28.03 16.34 23.64
C GLU A 29 -27.02 16.87 24.64
N VAL A 30 -26.41 15.94 25.38
CA VAL A 30 -25.22 16.23 26.17
C VAL A 30 -24.07 16.36 25.18
N ASP A 31 -23.66 17.60 24.90
CA ASP A 31 -22.40 17.86 24.20
C ASP A 31 -21.24 17.66 25.18
N PHE A 32 -20.50 16.57 24.99
CA PHE A 32 -19.32 16.28 25.79
C PHE A 32 -18.07 17.08 25.36
N GLY A 33 -18.17 17.87 24.29
CA GLY A 33 -17.06 18.65 23.74
C GLY A 33 -15.89 17.78 23.29
N GLU A 34 -14.68 18.36 23.31
CA GLU A 34 -13.44 17.60 23.07
C GLU A 34 -13.12 16.75 24.30
N GLN A 35 -13.12 15.42 24.13
CA GLN A 35 -12.87 14.46 25.20
C GLN A 35 -11.40 14.03 25.28
N TYR A 36 -10.64 14.19 24.19
CA TYR A 36 -9.26 13.74 24.07
C TYR A 36 -8.35 14.84 23.52
N LYS A 37 -7.05 14.77 23.83
CA LYS A 37 -6.11 15.70 23.22
C LYS A 37 -5.95 15.36 21.74
N LYS A 38 -6.18 16.36 20.89
CA LYS A 38 -6.02 16.22 19.44
C LYS A 38 -4.60 15.79 19.10
N THR A 39 -4.48 14.69 18.36
CA THR A 39 -3.20 14.06 18.05
C THR A 39 -3.09 13.80 16.55
N VAL A 40 -2.00 14.26 15.95
CA VAL A 40 -1.69 14.13 14.52
C VAL A 40 -0.71 12.99 14.30
N TYR A 41 -0.95 12.18 13.27
CA TYR A 41 -0.08 11.07 12.90
C TYR A 41 -0.17 10.71 11.41
N ILE A 42 0.77 9.90 10.93
CA ILE A 42 0.77 9.35 9.56
C ILE A 42 0.02 8.01 9.56
N VAL A 43 -0.94 7.83 8.66
CA VAL A 43 -1.65 6.55 8.50
C VAL A 43 -0.68 5.48 7.97
N ASN A 44 -0.87 4.21 8.36
CA ASN A 44 0.01 3.08 8.01
C ASN A 44 1.44 3.14 8.55
N SER A 45 1.72 3.98 9.54
CA SER A 45 3.06 4.12 10.14
C SER A 45 3.33 3.21 11.36
N ASN A 46 2.41 2.30 11.72
CA ASN A 46 2.49 1.52 12.96
C ASN A 46 3.75 0.65 13.08
N GLU A 47 4.25 0.16 11.95
CA GLU A 47 5.44 -0.69 11.86
C GLU A 47 6.62 0.02 11.21
N LEU A 48 6.52 1.35 11.07
CA LEU A 48 7.45 2.22 10.35
C LEU A 48 7.56 1.92 8.85
N LEU A 49 7.58 0.66 8.41
CA LEU A 49 7.58 0.25 7.01
C LEU A 49 6.16 0.15 6.46
N TYR A 50 5.94 0.72 5.27
CA TYR A 50 4.73 0.53 4.48
C TYR A 50 5.12 0.16 3.06
N LEU A 51 4.49 -0.87 2.50
CA LEU A 51 4.68 -1.31 1.11
C LEU A 51 3.62 -0.63 0.24
N GLY A 52 4.05 0.16 -0.72
CA GLY A 52 3.19 0.83 -1.68
C GLY A 52 3.37 0.24 -3.08
N GLU A 53 2.30 -0.36 -3.60
CA GLU A 53 2.29 -0.97 -4.92
C GLU A 53 2.11 0.08 -6.02
N HIS A 54 2.91 -0.08 -7.08
CA HIS A 54 2.94 0.82 -8.22
C HIS A 54 3.09 0.02 -9.52
N SER A 55 2.05 0.06 -10.35
CA SER A 55 2.00 -0.72 -11.59
C SER A 55 2.80 -0.06 -12.72
N PHE A 56 3.57 -0.86 -13.46
CA PHE A 56 4.22 -0.44 -14.70
C PHE A 56 3.23 0.08 -15.76
N ASP A 57 1.96 -0.33 -15.67
CA ASP A 57 0.91 0.04 -16.62
C ASP A 57 0.13 1.29 -16.18
N ALA A 58 0.43 1.84 -14.99
CA ALA A 58 -0.26 3.01 -14.47
C ALA A 58 0.29 4.32 -15.04
N ASP A 59 -0.60 5.16 -15.53
CA ASP A 59 -0.30 6.55 -15.88
C ASP A 59 -0.24 7.43 -14.63
N ASN A 60 0.78 8.30 -14.54
CA ASN A 60 0.97 9.31 -13.48
C ASN A 60 1.06 8.73 -12.06
N ASN A 61 2.21 8.15 -11.79
CA ASN A 61 2.53 7.55 -10.51
C ASN A 61 2.80 8.60 -9.40
N ALA A 62 2.09 8.48 -8.28
CA ALA A 62 2.26 9.32 -7.09
C ALA A 62 2.30 8.47 -5.80
N ILE A 63 3.25 8.79 -4.91
CA ILE A 63 3.26 8.28 -3.54
C ILE A 63 2.24 9.10 -2.75
N ALA A 64 1.28 8.42 -2.12
CA ALA A 64 0.25 9.06 -1.30
C ALA A 64 0.49 8.80 0.18
N ILE A 65 0.73 9.87 0.95
CA ILE A 65 0.94 9.79 2.40
C ILE A 65 -0.18 10.53 3.12
N SER A 66 -1.03 9.77 3.80
CA SER A 66 -2.16 10.31 4.56
C SER A 66 -1.73 10.72 5.95
N VAL A 67 -2.09 11.94 6.33
CA VAL A 67 -1.93 12.48 7.69
C VAL A 67 -3.32 12.59 8.30
N TYR A 68 -3.49 12.04 9.50
CA TYR A 68 -4.76 12.01 10.22
C TYR A 68 -4.67 12.81 11.52
N CYS A 69 -5.76 13.50 11.88
CA CYS A 69 -5.94 14.14 13.17
C CYS A 69 -6.99 13.37 13.98
N ALA A 70 -6.54 12.63 15.00
CA ALA A 70 -7.44 12.01 15.96
C ALA A 70 -7.99 13.07 16.91
N SER A 71 -9.31 13.21 16.92
CA SER A 71 -10.05 14.14 17.78
C SER A 71 -11.47 13.61 17.99
N SER A 72 -12.10 13.97 19.11
CA SER A 72 -13.52 13.67 19.32
C SER A 72 -14.45 14.73 18.75
N GLN A 73 -13.94 15.95 18.52
CA GLN A 73 -14.63 17.00 17.78
C GLN A 73 -13.91 17.30 16.45
N PRO A 74 -14.65 17.66 15.39
CA PRO A 74 -14.04 18.12 14.15
C PRO A 74 -13.07 19.29 14.38
N ILE A 75 -12.00 19.37 13.59
CA ILE A 75 -11.16 20.55 13.58
C ILE A 75 -11.94 21.71 12.94
N THR A 76 -11.89 22.90 13.54
CA THR A 76 -12.68 24.05 13.11
C THR A 76 -11.93 25.01 12.19
N GLN A 77 -10.63 24.76 11.99
CA GLN A 77 -9.73 25.55 11.15
C GLN A 77 -8.82 24.60 10.36
N ASP A 78 -8.34 25.06 9.21
CA ASP A 78 -7.35 24.34 8.41
C ASP A 78 -6.08 24.07 9.24
N LEU A 79 -5.79 22.79 9.44
CA LEU A 79 -4.59 22.31 10.11
C LEU A 79 -3.50 22.08 9.07
N LYS A 80 -2.45 22.89 9.12
CA LYS A 80 -1.24 22.73 8.31
C LYS A 80 -0.23 21.91 9.09
N VAL A 81 0.09 20.74 8.56
CA VAL A 81 1.03 19.79 9.15
C VAL A 81 2.28 19.76 8.29
N ARG A 82 3.43 20.00 8.91
CA ARG A 82 4.73 20.04 8.23
C ARG A 82 5.38 18.65 8.25
N LEU A 83 5.82 18.21 7.08
CA LEU A 83 6.55 16.96 6.89
C LEU A 83 7.95 17.23 6.34
N LYS A 84 8.84 16.27 6.53
CA LYS A 84 10.18 16.25 5.94
C LYS A 84 10.57 14.85 5.51
N ILE A 85 11.52 14.76 4.60
CA ILE A 85 12.29 13.53 4.41
C ILE A 85 13.11 13.27 5.67
N ASP A 86 13.04 12.06 6.20
CA ASP A 86 13.75 11.67 7.42
C ASP A 86 14.61 10.42 7.23
N ARG A 87 15.85 10.62 6.78
CA ARG A 87 16.80 9.51 6.57
C ARG A 87 17.04 8.70 7.85
N HIS A 88 16.98 9.32 9.03
CA HIS A 88 17.16 8.61 10.29
C HIS A 88 16.07 7.54 10.51
N ALA A 89 14.85 7.77 10.01
CA ALA A 89 13.78 6.77 10.08
C ALA A 89 14.13 5.52 9.25
N LEU A 90 14.68 5.70 8.05
CA LEU A 90 15.16 4.59 7.21
C LEU A 90 16.35 3.86 7.86
N ASP A 91 17.32 4.60 8.39
CA ASP A 91 18.50 4.02 9.04
C ASP A 91 18.09 3.22 10.29
N SER A 92 17.13 3.74 11.06
CA SER A 92 16.57 3.06 12.24
C SER A 92 15.84 1.78 11.85
N LEU A 93 15.01 1.81 10.80
CA LEU A 93 14.34 0.63 10.28
C LEU A 93 15.36 -0.44 9.88
N ASN A 94 16.31 -0.09 9.02
CA ASN A 94 17.31 -1.03 8.53
C ASN A 94 18.14 -1.64 9.68
N THR A 95 18.55 -0.82 10.65
CA THR A 95 19.31 -1.29 11.81
C THR A 95 18.50 -2.29 12.65
N LEU A 96 17.24 -1.99 12.94
CA LEU A 96 16.39 -2.87 13.76
C LEU A 96 16.08 -4.18 13.03
N GLN A 97 15.81 -4.13 11.72
CA GLN A 97 15.48 -5.30 10.93
C GLN A 97 16.69 -6.22 10.72
N LEU A 98 17.89 -5.67 10.46
CA LEU A 98 19.12 -6.46 10.40
C LEU A 98 19.46 -7.18 11.72
N LEU A 99 19.06 -6.60 12.86
CA LEU A 99 19.23 -7.26 14.17
C LEU A 99 18.20 -8.38 14.38
N ALA A 100 17.01 -8.26 13.79
CA ALA A 100 15.93 -9.22 13.92
C ALA A 100 16.06 -10.39 12.94
N ASP A 101 16.52 -10.12 11.72
CA ASP A 101 16.61 -11.06 10.61
C ASP A 101 17.94 -10.89 9.85
N PRO A 102 18.85 -11.88 9.92
CA PRO A 102 20.12 -11.87 9.19
C PRO A 102 19.99 -11.88 7.66
N ASP A 103 18.88 -12.38 7.11
CA ASP A 103 18.63 -12.45 5.67
C ASP A 103 17.84 -11.21 5.17
N TYR A 104 17.57 -10.24 6.05
CA TYR A 104 16.92 -8.99 5.69
C TYR A 104 17.72 -8.17 4.68
N ARG A 105 17.09 -7.79 3.56
CA ARG A 105 17.61 -6.77 2.64
C ARG A 105 17.36 -5.36 3.15
N PRO A 106 18.42 -4.56 3.38
CA PRO A 106 18.27 -3.15 3.71
C PRO A 106 17.54 -2.39 2.60
N ARG A 107 16.60 -1.54 3.01
CA ARG A 107 15.90 -0.63 2.10
C ARG A 107 16.85 0.49 1.69
N VAL A 108 16.80 0.84 0.42
CA VAL A 108 17.67 1.86 -0.18
C VAL A 108 16.88 3.15 -0.34
N MET A 109 17.50 4.30 -0.06
CA MET A 109 16.85 5.59 -0.30
C MET A 109 16.44 5.72 -1.77
N LEU A 110 15.18 6.07 -2.03
CA LEU A 110 14.71 6.41 -3.36
C LEU A 110 15.58 7.54 -3.95
N PRO A 111 16.15 7.39 -5.17
CA PRO A 111 17.04 8.40 -5.71
C PRO A 111 16.32 9.73 -5.94
N LYS A 112 17.05 10.84 -5.81
CA LYS A 112 16.45 12.18 -5.81
C LYS A 112 15.73 12.53 -7.11
N ASP A 113 16.24 12.03 -8.23
CA ASP A 113 15.71 12.32 -9.57
C ASP A 113 14.38 11.59 -9.84
N ASN A 114 14.04 10.60 -9.01
CA ASN A 114 12.85 9.77 -9.14
C ASN A 114 11.61 10.33 -8.43
N TYR A 115 11.72 11.44 -7.69
CA TYR A 115 10.57 12.02 -7.00
C TYR A 115 10.63 13.54 -6.89
N ARG A 116 9.46 14.18 -6.97
CA ARG A 116 9.33 15.64 -6.96
C ARG A 116 8.87 16.12 -5.59
N LEU A 117 9.83 16.48 -4.76
CA LEU A 117 9.60 17.01 -3.42
C LEU A 117 10.67 18.06 -3.11
N GLU A 118 10.30 19.32 -3.19
CA GLU A 118 11.20 20.47 -2.98
C GLU A 118 10.68 21.39 -1.88
N GLY A 119 11.59 21.95 -1.09
CA GLY A 119 11.25 22.86 0.00
C GLY A 119 10.52 22.18 1.17
N GLU A 120 9.86 22.99 1.98
CA GLU A 120 9.04 22.52 3.09
C GLU A 120 7.76 21.86 2.59
N GLN A 121 7.46 20.67 3.12
CA GLN A 121 6.25 19.94 2.75
C GLN A 121 5.15 20.20 3.76
N TYR A 122 3.95 20.45 3.24
CA TYR A 122 2.78 20.72 4.06
C TYR A 122 1.61 19.89 3.57
N VAL A 123 0.97 19.21 4.51
CA VAL A 123 -0.38 18.65 4.33
C VAL A 123 -1.36 19.59 5.00
N THR A 124 -2.43 19.92 4.30
CA THR A 124 -3.55 20.66 4.89
C THR A 124 -4.69 19.69 5.15
N ILE A 125 -5.08 19.54 6.41
CA ILE A 125 -6.36 18.92 6.79
C ILE A 125 -7.38 20.05 6.89
N LYS A 126 -8.43 20.02 6.06
CA LYS A 126 -9.41 21.12 6.01
C LYS A 126 -10.28 21.14 7.25
N ALA A 127 -10.77 22.33 7.60
CA ALA A 127 -11.80 22.45 8.64
C ALA A 127 -12.98 21.49 8.36
N GLY A 128 -13.38 20.72 9.36
CA GLY A 128 -14.42 19.68 9.24
C GLY A 128 -13.93 18.32 8.74
N GLU A 129 -12.71 18.22 8.22
CA GLU A 129 -12.10 16.95 7.79
C GLU A 129 -11.19 16.36 8.87
N GLN A 130 -10.85 15.08 8.73
CA GLN A 130 -9.99 14.37 9.67
C GLN A 130 -8.64 13.94 9.05
N TYR A 131 -8.51 13.99 7.73
CA TYR A 131 -7.30 13.61 7.03
C TYR A 131 -6.94 14.59 5.92
N GLY A 132 -5.65 14.63 5.58
CA GLY A 132 -5.12 15.27 4.39
C GLY A 132 -4.04 14.39 3.77
N ILE A 133 -3.76 14.58 2.49
CA ILE A 133 -2.84 13.70 1.74
C ILE A 133 -1.70 14.52 1.16
N LEU A 134 -0.46 14.06 1.37
CA LEU A 134 0.70 14.48 0.61
C LEU A 134 0.82 13.57 -0.61
N TYR A 135 0.70 14.15 -1.81
CA TYR A 135 1.02 13.47 -3.06
C TYR A 135 2.43 13.85 -3.47
N VAL A 136 3.28 12.84 -3.64
CA VAL A 136 4.64 13.00 -4.16
C VAL A 136 4.70 12.38 -5.54
N PRO A 137 4.70 13.18 -6.62
CA PRO A 137 4.90 12.65 -7.96
C PRO A 137 6.23 11.91 -8.03
N PHE A 138 6.23 10.72 -8.61
CA PHE A 138 7.42 9.91 -8.73
C PHE A 138 7.48 9.20 -10.09
N ASP A 139 8.69 8.82 -10.48
CA ASP A 139 8.98 8.08 -11.70
C ASP A 139 9.91 6.94 -11.31
N PHE A 140 9.56 5.71 -11.69
CA PHE A 140 10.34 4.52 -11.37
C PHE A 140 10.85 3.79 -12.62
N SER A 141 10.69 4.39 -13.81
CA SER A 141 11.01 3.77 -15.10
C SER A 141 12.48 3.36 -15.26
N ASN A 142 13.40 4.01 -14.54
CA ASN A 142 14.83 3.72 -14.54
C ASN A 142 15.34 3.04 -13.25
N LEU A 143 14.44 2.62 -12.36
CA LEU A 143 14.81 1.92 -11.14
C LEU A 143 14.96 0.43 -11.41
N ASP A 144 15.89 -0.20 -10.69
CA ASP A 144 16.00 -1.66 -10.63
C ASP A 144 14.88 -2.23 -9.75
N PRO A 145 13.93 -3.02 -10.29
CA PRO A 145 12.81 -3.57 -9.52
C PRO A 145 13.23 -4.52 -8.38
N LEU A 146 14.48 -4.95 -8.36
CA LEU A 146 15.00 -5.85 -7.32
C LEU A 146 15.57 -5.13 -6.11
N ILE A 147 15.75 -3.82 -6.19
CA ILE A 147 16.22 -3.00 -5.09
C ILE A 147 15.00 -2.47 -4.33
N PRO A 148 14.87 -2.73 -3.01
CA PRO A 148 13.75 -2.24 -2.22
C PRO A 148 13.94 -0.75 -1.91
N TYR A 149 13.62 0.11 -2.89
CA TYR A 149 13.69 1.56 -2.75
C TYR A 149 12.62 2.08 -1.79
N ALA A 150 12.97 3.07 -0.98
CA ALA A 150 12.04 3.66 -0.02
C ALA A 150 12.20 5.18 0.14
N LEU A 151 11.08 5.86 0.36
CA LEU A 151 10.99 7.27 0.70
C LEU A 151 10.58 7.44 2.17
N PRO A 152 11.50 7.80 3.07
CA PRO A 152 11.17 8.00 4.48
C PRO A 152 10.67 9.41 4.74
N ILE A 153 9.50 9.54 5.37
CA ILE A 153 8.85 10.82 5.68
C ILE A 153 8.50 10.87 7.16
N SER A 154 8.66 12.04 7.79
CA SER A 154 8.25 12.28 9.18
C SER A 154 7.51 13.59 9.37
N LEU A 155 6.54 13.57 10.27
CA LEU A 155 5.89 14.76 10.82
C LEU A 155 6.87 15.53 11.69
N VAL A 156 6.89 16.85 11.55
CA VAL A 156 7.82 17.71 12.28
C VAL A 156 7.10 18.69 13.19
N SER A 157 6.03 19.31 12.69
CA SER A 157 5.25 20.29 13.43
C SER A 157 3.86 20.43 12.81
N ASN A 158 2.96 21.09 13.51
CA ASN A 158 1.70 21.58 12.94
C ASN A 158 1.49 23.04 13.38
N ASN A 159 0.59 23.76 12.70
CA ASN A 159 0.28 25.17 13.02
C ASN A 159 -0.71 25.34 14.17
N ALA A 160 -1.11 24.25 14.81
CA ALA A 160 -1.87 24.23 16.05
C ALA A 160 -1.01 23.65 17.19
N ASP A 161 -1.48 23.78 18.42
CA ASP A 161 -0.85 23.14 19.59
C ASP A 161 -1.32 21.69 19.76
N TYR A 162 -1.57 20.98 18.65
CA TYR A 162 -1.96 19.57 18.67
C TYR A 162 -0.74 18.67 18.85
N ASP A 163 -0.92 17.57 19.56
CA ASP A 163 0.17 16.61 19.78
C ASP A 163 0.52 15.88 18.49
N ILE A 164 1.79 15.47 18.36
CA ILE A 164 2.24 14.56 17.31
C ILE A 164 2.52 13.22 17.96
N SER A 165 1.95 12.15 17.42
CA SER A 165 2.15 10.80 17.95
C SER A 165 3.62 10.40 17.90
N HIS A 166 4.21 10.04 19.06
CA HIS A 166 5.60 9.60 19.11
C HIS A 166 5.85 8.30 18.31
N LYS A 167 4.86 7.41 18.26
CA LYS A 167 4.95 6.11 17.57
C LYS A 167 4.66 6.23 16.07
N LEU A 168 3.72 7.09 15.69
CA LEU A 168 3.13 7.13 14.34
C LEU A 168 3.54 8.37 13.54
N LYS A 169 4.64 9.05 13.94
CA LYS A 169 5.11 10.27 13.29
C LYS A 169 5.97 10.04 12.04
N SER A 170 6.43 8.81 11.82
CA SER A 170 7.41 8.49 10.77
C SER A 170 6.95 7.29 9.98
N ILE A 171 7.14 7.33 8.67
CA ILE A 171 6.88 6.23 7.73
C ILE A 171 8.07 6.07 6.79
N VAL A 172 8.39 4.84 6.44
CA VAL A 172 9.33 4.42 5.40
C VAL A 172 8.46 3.78 4.33
N TYR A 173 8.15 4.54 3.29
CA TYR A 173 7.30 4.09 2.18
C TYR A 173 8.19 3.36 1.16
N GLN A 174 8.11 2.04 1.10
CA GLN A 174 8.80 1.22 0.12
C GLN A 174 7.99 1.15 -1.18
N ILE A 175 8.68 1.29 -2.30
CA ILE A 175 8.12 1.21 -3.65
C ILE A 175 8.14 -0.26 -4.07
N GLU A 176 6.97 -0.88 -4.17
CA GLU A 176 6.79 -2.20 -4.77
C GLU A 176 6.34 -2.03 -6.22
N MET A 177 7.20 -2.40 -7.17
CA MET A 177 6.88 -2.35 -8.59
C MET A 177 6.13 -3.61 -8.98
N ILE A 178 4.93 -3.46 -9.55
CA ILE A 178 4.05 -4.57 -9.95
C ILE A 178 3.67 -4.47 -11.43
N ASN A 179 3.21 -5.56 -12.00
CA ASN A 179 2.56 -5.62 -13.31
C ASN A 179 1.39 -6.62 -13.24
N ASP A 180 0.63 -6.75 -14.33
CA ASP A 180 -0.51 -7.66 -14.44
C ASP A 180 -0.18 -9.15 -14.23
N TYR A 181 1.10 -9.51 -14.18
CA TYR A 181 1.59 -10.89 -14.10
C TYR A 181 2.27 -11.21 -12.75
N SER A 182 2.60 -10.19 -11.96
CA SER A 182 3.26 -10.35 -10.66
C SER A 182 2.27 -10.75 -9.56
N GLY A 183 2.79 -11.35 -8.48
CA GLY A 183 1.98 -11.78 -7.35
C GLY A 183 2.28 -13.20 -6.90
N GLU A 184 1.39 -13.75 -6.08
CA GLU A 184 1.51 -15.08 -5.52
C GLU A 184 0.74 -16.08 -6.38
N TYR A 185 1.37 -17.22 -6.70
CA TYR A 185 0.78 -18.25 -7.53
C TYR A 185 0.75 -19.59 -6.80
N ASN A 186 -0.17 -20.46 -7.18
CA ASN A 186 -0.24 -21.84 -6.71
C ASN A 186 -0.50 -22.77 -7.89
N GLY A 187 0.10 -23.96 -7.87
CA GLY A 187 -0.20 -24.99 -8.85
C GLY A 187 0.73 -26.19 -8.73
N SER A 188 1.12 -26.72 -9.88
CA SER A 188 1.92 -27.93 -9.95
C SER A 188 3.05 -27.83 -10.97
N SER A 189 4.14 -28.51 -10.68
CA SER A 189 5.27 -28.68 -11.56
C SER A 189 5.64 -30.16 -11.65
N ARG A 190 5.97 -30.64 -12.85
CA ARG A 190 6.31 -32.05 -13.08
C ARG A 190 7.61 -32.18 -13.86
N THR A 191 8.46 -33.11 -13.42
CA THR A 191 9.71 -33.49 -14.12
C THR A 191 9.59 -34.83 -14.87
N SER A 192 8.48 -35.55 -14.65
CA SER A 192 8.12 -36.78 -15.34
C SER A 192 6.61 -37.01 -15.25
N PRO A 193 6.00 -37.90 -16.05
CA PRO A 193 4.56 -38.17 -16.00
C PRO A 193 4.04 -38.63 -14.63
N THR A 194 4.90 -39.20 -13.79
CA THR A 194 4.53 -39.77 -12.48
C THR A 194 4.92 -38.89 -11.29
N ALA A 195 5.77 -37.88 -11.49
CA ALA A 195 6.25 -37.02 -10.41
C ALA A 195 5.60 -35.64 -10.52
N ILE A 196 4.49 -35.45 -9.80
CA ILE A 196 3.79 -34.17 -9.66
C ILE A 196 4.16 -33.58 -8.31
N LEU A 197 4.59 -32.32 -8.32
CA LEU A 197 4.92 -31.57 -7.12
C LEU A 197 4.07 -30.29 -7.06
N GLY A 198 3.47 -30.02 -5.92
CA GLY A 198 2.82 -28.73 -5.67
C GLY A 198 3.86 -27.62 -5.53
N VAL A 199 3.63 -26.49 -6.19
CA VAL A 199 4.53 -25.32 -6.17
C VAL A 199 3.74 -24.05 -5.88
N GLN A 200 4.34 -23.12 -5.13
CA GLN A 200 3.74 -21.84 -4.77
C GLN A 200 4.75 -20.71 -5.03
N PRO A 201 5.03 -20.38 -6.30
CA PRO A 201 6.03 -19.37 -6.61
C PRO A 201 5.47 -17.96 -6.46
N THR A 202 6.30 -17.05 -5.95
CA THR A 202 6.07 -15.61 -6.01
C THR A 202 6.71 -15.04 -7.29
N LEU A 203 5.92 -14.38 -8.13
CA LEU A 203 6.39 -13.73 -9.36
C LEU A 203 6.64 -12.24 -9.09
N LYS A 204 7.88 -11.79 -9.32
CA LYS A 204 8.26 -10.37 -9.15
C LYS A 204 8.35 -9.66 -10.50
N ALA A 205 7.75 -8.48 -10.63
CA ALA A 205 7.82 -7.71 -11.86
C ALA A 205 9.25 -7.22 -12.15
N ILE A 206 9.64 -7.29 -13.41
CA ILE A 206 10.93 -6.78 -13.93
C ILE A 206 10.70 -5.65 -14.93
N SER A 207 9.57 -5.68 -15.64
CA SER A 207 9.07 -4.63 -16.52
C SER A 207 7.57 -4.85 -16.73
N ALA A 208 6.90 -4.05 -17.56
CA ALA A 208 5.47 -4.18 -17.83
C ALA A 208 5.05 -5.61 -18.25
N ASN A 209 5.89 -6.32 -19.00
CA ASN A 209 5.57 -7.65 -19.54
C ASN A 209 6.57 -8.74 -19.13
N GLN A 210 7.38 -8.49 -18.09
CA GLN A 210 8.35 -9.47 -17.62
C GLN A 210 8.24 -9.69 -16.12
N VAL A 211 8.32 -10.95 -15.72
CA VAL A 211 8.35 -11.38 -14.32
C VAL A 211 9.46 -12.38 -14.09
N ARG A 212 10.04 -12.33 -12.89
CA ARG A 212 11.02 -13.31 -12.42
C ARG A 212 10.31 -14.34 -11.54
N MET A 213 10.60 -15.61 -11.78
CA MET A 213 10.02 -16.76 -11.08
C MET A 213 11.12 -17.73 -10.65
N THR A 214 10.92 -18.45 -9.53
CA THR A 214 11.75 -19.58 -9.13
C THR A 214 11.59 -20.77 -10.08
N ILE A 215 12.68 -21.49 -10.32
CA ILE A 215 12.69 -22.68 -11.18
C ILE A 215 12.18 -23.88 -10.38
N HIS A 216 11.14 -24.56 -10.87
CA HIS A 216 10.58 -25.78 -10.27
C HIS A 216 10.34 -25.66 -8.74
N ASN A 217 11.14 -26.34 -7.92
CA ASN A 217 11.09 -26.31 -6.46
C ASN A 217 12.43 -25.85 -5.85
N LEU A 218 13.25 -25.17 -6.65
CA LEU A 218 14.47 -24.58 -6.15
C LEU A 218 14.12 -23.47 -5.14
N LEU A 219 15.02 -23.27 -4.18
CA LEU A 219 14.81 -22.34 -3.08
C LEU A 219 14.74 -20.89 -3.60
N ASP A 220 13.75 -20.16 -3.09
CA ASP A 220 13.72 -18.69 -3.11
C ASP A 220 14.64 -18.17 -2.00
N ASP A 221 15.95 -18.21 -2.26
CA ASP A 221 16.99 -17.71 -1.37
C ASP A 221 17.78 -16.62 -2.09
N GLU A 222 18.08 -15.53 -1.39
CA GLU A 222 18.93 -14.46 -1.85
C GLU A 222 20.32 -14.94 -2.31
N LYS A 223 20.87 -15.95 -1.61
CA LYS A 223 22.18 -16.53 -1.97
C LYS A 223 22.14 -17.25 -3.31
N ALA A 224 20.96 -17.67 -3.74
CA ALA A 224 20.72 -18.39 -4.99
C ALA A 224 20.00 -17.53 -6.05
N ILE A 225 19.93 -16.21 -5.84
CA ILE A 225 19.21 -15.27 -6.71
C ILE A 225 19.68 -15.30 -8.16
N LEU A 226 20.95 -15.65 -8.41
CA LEU A 226 21.52 -15.70 -9.76
C LEU A 226 21.45 -17.09 -10.40
N THR A 227 21.03 -18.13 -9.68
CA THR A 227 21.08 -19.53 -10.15
C THR A 227 19.71 -20.20 -10.19
N ASN A 228 18.77 -19.79 -9.33
CA ASN A 228 17.51 -20.50 -9.11
C ASN A 228 16.30 -19.87 -9.78
N PHE A 229 16.50 -18.83 -10.57
CA PHE A 229 15.41 -18.05 -11.16
C PHE A 229 15.45 -18.08 -12.68
N MET A 230 14.28 -17.86 -13.26
CA MET A 230 14.09 -17.63 -14.68
C MET A 230 13.28 -16.36 -14.90
N LEU A 231 13.43 -15.78 -16.09
CA LEU A 231 12.66 -14.65 -16.56
C LEU A 231 11.57 -15.17 -17.50
N LEU A 232 10.33 -14.78 -17.24
CA LEU A 232 9.20 -15.00 -18.12
C LEU A 232 8.91 -13.69 -18.85
N THR A 233 8.86 -13.74 -20.18
CA THR A 233 8.47 -12.59 -21.02
C THR A 233 7.15 -12.92 -21.71
N ILE A 234 6.12 -12.14 -21.41
CA ILE A 234 4.77 -12.34 -21.94
C ILE A 234 4.63 -11.49 -23.21
N ALA A 235 4.24 -12.11 -24.31
CA ALA A 235 3.95 -11.45 -25.58
C ALA A 235 2.46 -11.08 -25.70
N ASN A 236 2.13 -10.22 -26.65
CA ASN A 236 0.74 -9.74 -26.87
C ASN A 236 -0.24 -10.85 -27.29
N ASP A 237 0.25 -11.95 -27.86
CA ASP A 237 -0.55 -13.12 -28.20
C ASP A 237 -0.67 -14.13 -27.03
N ASN A 238 -0.19 -13.73 -25.85
CA ASN A 238 -0.06 -14.52 -24.63
C ASN A 238 0.89 -15.72 -24.71
N SER A 239 1.73 -15.80 -25.74
CA SER A 239 2.89 -16.69 -25.69
C SER A 239 3.90 -16.21 -24.63
N VAL A 240 4.58 -17.16 -23.99
CA VAL A 240 5.55 -16.87 -22.93
C VAL A 240 6.91 -17.39 -23.38
N ALA A 241 7.90 -16.50 -23.43
CA ALA A 241 9.29 -16.86 -23.64
C ALA A 241 10.00 -17.00 -22.29
N ILE A 242 10.84 -18.03 -22.16
CA ILE A 242 11.59 -18.31 -20.94
C ILE A 242 13.07 -18.03 -21.18
N ALA A 243 13.71 -17.32 -20.26
CA ALA A 243 15.14 -17.05 -20.30
C ALA A 243 15.79 -17.29 -18.94
N PRO A 244 17.08 -17.64 -18.88
CA PRO A 244 17.79 -17.72 -17.63
C PRO A 244 17.85 -16.35 -16.96
N TRP A 245 17.69 -16.33 -15.63
CA TRP A 245 18.01 -15.16 -14.84
C TRP A 245 19.44 -15.28 -14.29
N GLY A 246 20.28 -14.27 -14.52
CA GLY A 246 21.68 -14.29 -14.10
C GLY A 246 22.47 -15.37 -14.81
N ILE A 247 22.94 -16.37 -14.05
CA ILE A 247 23.74 -17.50 -14.53
C ILE A 247 22.99 -18.84 -14.40
N ALA A 248 21.67 -18.81 -14.21
CA ALA A 248 20.84 -20.00 -14.20
C ALA A 248 20.99 -20.80 -15.51
N ASP A 249 20.95 -22.13 -15.42
CA ASP A 249 20.96 -23.01 -16.58
C ASP A 249 19.52 -23.45 -16.86
N VAL A 250 18.82 -22.62 -17.64
CA VAL A 250 17.43 -22.85 -18.08
C VAL A 250 17.35 -22.69 -19.59
N GLU A 251 16.63 -23.60 -20.23
CA GLU A 251 16.39 -23.63 -21.66
C GLU A 251 14.88 -23.65 -21.93
N ASP A 252 14.41 -22.72 -22.76
CA ASP A 252 13.02 -22.69 -23.23
C ASP A 252 12.78 -23.81 -24.25
N LEU A 253 11.75 -24.63 -24.01
CA LEU A 253 11.35 -25.69 -24.94
C LEU A 253 10.21 -25.24 -25.87
N GLY A 254 9.70 -24.01 -25.70
CA GLY A 254 8.59 -23.46 -26.44
C GLY A 254 7.22 -24.03 -26.02
N GLY A 255 6.17 -23.37 -26.51
CA GLY A 255 4.77 -23.73 -26.22
C GLY A 255 4.25 -23.24 -24.87
N SER A 256 5.04 -22.45 -24.12
CA SER A 256 4.59 -21.83 -22.88
C SER A 256 3.58 -20.70 -23.18
N THR A 257 2.53 -20.60 -22.37
CA THR A 257 1.44 -19.65 -22.55
C THR A 257 0.96 -19.03 -21.24
N TYR A 258 0.27 -17.90 -21.35
CA TYR A 258 -0.47 -17.27 -20.27
C TYR A 258 -1.96 -17.19 -20.65
N ASN A 259 -2.84 -17.55 -19.73
CA ASN A 259 -4.28 -17.33 -19.88
C ASN A 259 -4.69 -16.10 -19.06
N PRO A 260 -5.05 -14.97 -19.68
CA PRO A 260 -5.40 -13.74 -18.96
C PRO A 260 -6.75 -13.81 -18.24
N ILE A 261 -7.64 -14.74 -18.63
CA ILE A 261 -8.96 -14.89 -18.00
C ILE A 261 -8.80 -15.59 -16.65
N THR A 262 -8.04 -16.69 -16.63
CA THR A 262 -7.83 -17.48 -15.42
C THR A 262 -6.59 -17.07 -14.63
N GLN A 263 -5.77 -16.17 -15.20
CA GLN A 263 -4.45 -15.76 -14.71
C GLN A 263 -3.53 -16.97 -14.46
N THR A 264 -3.43 -17.82 -15.47
CA THR A 264 -2.71 -19.11 -15.39
C THR A 264 -1.54 -19.13 -16.35
N PHE A 265 -0.36 -19.51 -15.86
CA PHE A 265 0.78 -19.87 -16.71
C PHE A 265 0.83 -21.37 -16.96
N GLU A 266 1.05 -21.75 -18.21
CA GLU A 266 1.50 -23.08 -18.61
C GLU A 266 2.92 -22.95 -19.16
N LEU A 267 3.91 -23.52 -18.48
CA LEU A 267 5.33 -23.34 -18.79
C LEU A 267 5.97 -24.68 -19.17
N ASN A 268 6.85 -24.64 -20.17
CA ASN A 268 7.58 -25.81 -20.67
C ASN A 268 9.06 -25.46 -20.89
N TYR A 269 9.93 -25.99 -20.04
CA TYR A 269 11.35 -25.66 -20.04
C TYR A 269 12.23 -26.82 -19.56
N GLN A 270 13.54 -26.67 -19.73
CA GLN A 270 14.55 -27.53 -19.11
C GLN A 270 15.41 -26.72 -18.15
N TYR A 271 15.92 -27.39 -17.12
CA TYR A 271 16.97 -26.81 -16.28
C TYR A 271 17.97 -27.85 -15.81
N ILE A 272 19.16 -27.39 -15.40
CA ILE A 272 20.17 -28.23 -14.74
C ILE A 272 20.20 -27.94 -13.24
N ASP A 273 20.06 -28.99 -12.43
CA ASP A 273 20.16 -28.87 -10.97
C ASP A 273 21.61 -28.77 -10.48
N SER A 274 21.79 -28.56 -9.17
CA SER A 274 23.11 -28.49 -8.53
C SER A 274 23.93 -29.78 -8.65
N SER A 275 23.31 -30.91 -9.01
CA SER A 275 23.95 -32.19 -9.27
C SER A 275 24.29 -32.40 -10.75
N ALA A 276 24.23 -31.34 -11.56
CA ALA A 276 24.45 -31.36 -13.00
C ALA A 276 23.47 -32.26 -13.76
N LYS A 277 22.30 -32.56 -13.19
CA LYS A 277 21.28 -33.36 -13.85
C LYS A 277 20.28 -32.45 -14.56
N ARG A 278 20.00 -32.76 -15.83
CA ARG A 278 19.00 -32.08 -16.64
C ARG A 278 17.60 -32.62 -16.37
N HIS A 279 16.65 -31.70 -16.19
CA HIS A 279 15.23 -32.01 -15.98
C HIS A 279 14.39 -31.25 -17.00
N THR A 280 13.47 -31.94 -17.65
CA THR A 280 12.39 -31.32 -18.42
C THR A 280 11.21 -31.05 -17.50
N VAL A 281 10.70 -29.83 -17.49
CA VAL A 281 9.66 -29.38 -16.58
C VAL A 281 8.45 -28.89 -17.37
N THR A 282 7.27 -29.36 -16.94
CA THR A 282 6.01 -28.69 -17.26
C THR A 282 5.42 -28.13 -15.98
N THR A 283 5.07 -26.85 -15.97
CA THR A 283 4.49 -26.17 -14.80
C THR A 283 3.17 -25.55 -15.18
N VAL A 284 2.15 -25.73 -14.33
CA VAL A 284 0.87 -25.03 -14.42
C VAL A 284 0.65 -24.33 -13.11
N ILE A 285 0.61 -23.00 -13.12
CA ILE A 285 0.43 -22.17 -11.92
C ILE A 285 -0.63 -21.11 -12.18
N ARG A 286 -1.47 -20.84 -11.18
CA ARG A 286 -2.54 -19.87 -11.23
C ARG A 286 -2.37 -18.83 -10.13
N ASN A 287 -2.62 -17.56 -10.44
CA ASN A 287 -2.57 -16.48 -9.47
C ASN A 287 -3.61 -16.77 -8.36
N ILE A 288 -3.23 -16.62 -7.09
CA ILE A 288 -4.14 -16.90 -5.97
C ILE A 288 -5.31 -15.90 -5.90
N ASP A 289 -5.11 -14.70 -6.44
CA ASP A 289 -6.12 -13.63 -6.49
C ASP A 289 -6.96 -13.68 -7.77
N ALA A 290 -6.77 -14.71 -8.61
CA ALA A 290 -7.55 -14.90 -9.81
C ALA A 290 -9.05 -15.13 -9.48
N PRO A 291 -9.97 -14.57 -10.29
CA PRO A 291 -11.40 -14.78 -10.09
C PRO A 291 -11.74 -16.27 -10.20
N PRO A 292 -12.63 -16.82 -9.32
CA PRO A 292 -12.97 -18.24 -9.32
C PRO A 292 -13.52 -18.67 -10.68
N THR A 293 -13.17 -19.89 -11.08
CA THR A 293 -13.68 -20.50 -12.31
C THR A 293 -14.92 -21.34 -12.00
N GLU A 294 -15.75 -21.63 -13.01
CA GLU A 294 -16.92 -22.52 -12.83
C GLU A 294 -16.54 -23.92 -12.29
N GLU A 295 -15.30 -24.37 -12.53
CA GLU A 295 -14.77 -25.63 -11.97
C GLU A 295 -14.38 -25.52 -10.48
N ASP A 296 -14.10 -24.31 -9.97
CA ASP A 296 -13.78 -24.08 -8.55
C ASP A 296 -15.05 -24.04 -7.67
N GLU A 297 -16.23 -23.83 -8.27
CA GLU A 297 -17.53 -23.71 -7.57
C GLU A 297 -18.31 -25.05 -7.47
N LEU A 298 -17.78 -26.14 -8.03
CA LEU A 298 -18.37 -27.48 -8.04
C LEU A 298 -17.77 -28.41 -6.97
#